data_AF-A0A7J9RX58-F1
#
_entry.id   AF-A0A7J9RX58-F1
#
_cell.length_a   1.000
_cell.length_b   1.000
_cell.length_c   1.000
_cell.angle_alpha   90.00
_cell.angle_beta   90.00
_cell.angle_gamma   90.00
#
_symmetry.space_group_name_H-M   'P 1'
#
loop_
_entity.id
_entity.type
_entity.pdbx_description
1 polymer ?
#
loop_
_entity_poly.entity_id
_entity_poly.type
_entity_poly.pdbx_seq_one_letter_code
_entity_poly.pdbx_strand_id
1 'polypeptide(L)'
;MDMDELQNSILEKMYLEYRNGNIGLQRKDFKDIESNDQKLDSAFKNLKSNRYIEIKSRVHTAIGIFYIVTLSKIGMAFIENSKHFKNKFQDFDPVIHDDDIIFGMGSEHVITILPFKRVYDEINNKNPENRIEIVKNV
;
A
#
# COMPACT_ATOMS: atom_id res chain seq x y z
N MET A 1 14.38 -16.55 -10.19
CA MET A 1 13.37 -15.83 -9.42
C MET A 1 12.14 -16.70 -9.29
N ASP A 2 11.82 -17.10 -8.07
CA ASP A 2 10.57 -17.80 -7.78
C ASP A 2 9.35 -16.85 -7.88
N MET A 3 8.14 -17.37 -7.66
CA MET A 3 6.91 -16.59 -7.84
C MET A 3 6.72 -15.54 -6.73
N ASP A 4 7.25 -15.76 -5.53
CA ASP A 4 7.09 -14.84 -4.40
C ASP A 4 8.10 -13.69 -4.50
N GLU A 5 9.35 -13.99 -4.86
CA GLU A 5 10.37 -13.00 -5.21
C GLU A 5 9.92 -12.10 -6.36
N LEU A 6 9.29 -12.68 -7.39
CA LEU A 6 8.74 -11.92 -8.52
C LEU A 6 7.62 -10.99 -8.09
N GLN A 7 6.66 -11.49 -7.32
CA GLN A 7 5.57 -10.69 -6.80
C GLN A 7 6.08 -9.54 -5.92
N ASN A 8 7.06 -9.80 -5.06
CA ASN A 8 7.66 -8.77 -4.21
C ASN A 8 8.40 -7.70 -5.04
N SER A 9 9.14 -8.11 -6.07
CA SER A 9 9.86 -7.18 -6.96
C SER A 9 8.89 -6.30 -7.76
N ILE A 10 7.77 -6.87 -8.22
CA ILE A 10 6.69 -6.11 -8.88
C ILE A 10 6.09 -5.08 -7.92
N LEU A 11 5.75 -5.48 -6.70
CA LEU A 11 5.18 -4.59 -5.68
C LEU A 11 6.15 -3.46 -5.31
N GLU A 12 7.43 -3.77 -5.14
CA GLU A 12 8.49 -2.80 -4.89
C GLU A 12 8.58 -1.75 -6.01
N LYS A 13 8.66 -2.19 -7.28
CA LYS A 13 8.68 -1.28 -8.42
C LYS A 13 7.43 -0.41 -8.49
N MET A 14 6.25 -1.00 -8.33
CA MET A 14 4.98 -0.27 -8.34
C MET A 14 4.94 0.81 -7.25
N TYR A 15 5.48 0.52 -6.07
CA TYR A 15 5.49 1.46 -4.96
C TYR A 15 6.49 2.61 -5.17
N LEU A 16 7.66 2.34 -5.74
CA LEU A 16 8.61 3.39 -6.13
C LEU A 16 8.03 4.33 -7.19
N GLU A 17 7.38 3.78 -8.22
CA GLU A 17 6.72 4.58 -9.25
C GLU A 17 5.56 5.40 -8.67
N TYR A 18 4.77 4.80 -7.77
CA TYR A 18 3.71 5.51 -7.05
C TYR A 18 4.25 6.71 -6.27
N ARG A 19 5.37 6.55 -5.54
CA ARG A 19 6.04 7.66 -4.82
C ARG A 19 6.53 8.76 -5.76
N ASN A 20 6.88 8.42 -6.99
CA ASN A 20 7.26 9.38 -8.04
C ASN A 20 6.05 10.02 -8.75
N GLY A 21 4.82 9.71 -8.33
CA GLY A 21 3.57 10.20 -8.94
C GLY A 21 3.05 9.37 -10.11
N ASN A 22 3.74 8.28 -10.47
CA ASN A 22 3.32 7.34 -11.51
C ASN A 22 2.40 6.25 -10.94
N ILE A 23 1.10 6.45 -11.08
CA ILE A 23 0.09 5.56 -10.48
C ILE A 23 -0.29 4.34 -11.33
N GLY A 24 0.02 4.35 -12.63
CA GLY A 24 -0.43 3.34 -13.58
C GLY A 24 0.70 2.82 -14.45
N LEU A 25 1.08 1.56 -14.24
CA LEU A 25 2.15 0.90 -14.97
C LEU A 25 1.59 -0.09 -15.99
N GLN A 26 2.28 -0.20 -17.10
CA GLN A 26 2.03 -1.15 -18.17
C GLN A 26 2.95 -2.36 -18.01
N ARG A 27 2.55 -3.50 -18.57
CA ARG A 27 3.38 -4.73 -18.56
C ARG A 27 4.82 -4.47 -19.05
N LYS A 28 5.00 -3.63 -20.08
CA LYS A 28 6.33 -3.30 -20.64
C LYS A 28 7.27 -2.69 -19.59
N ASP A 29 6.71 -2.02 -18.59
CA ASP A 29 7.47 -1.35 -17.53
C ASP A 29 8.04 -2.36 -16.53
N PHE A 30 7.75 -3.66 -16.65
CA PHE A 30 8.28 -4.72 -15.80
C PHE A 30 9.23 -5.70 -16.52
N LYS A 31 9.57 -5.43 -17.79
CA LYS A 31 10.44 -6.34 -18.57
C LYS A 31 11.88 -6.39 -18.07
N ASP A 32 12.31 -5.39 -17.30
CA ASP A 32 13.57 -5.36 -16.56
C ASP A 32 13.57 -6.30 -15.36
N ILE A 33 12.40 -6.61 -14.78
CA ILE A 33 12.24 -7.56 -13.66
C ILE A 33 12.06 -8.98 -14.18
N GLU A 34 11.18 -9.17 -15.16
CA GLU A 34 10.90 -10.47 -15.75
C GLU A 34 10.54 -10.30 -17.23
N SER A 35 11.32 -10.93 -18.10
CA SER A 35 11.15 -10.84 -19.55
C SER A 35 10.03 -11.74 -20.08
N ASN A 36 9.66 -12.79 -19.33
CA ASN A 36 8.63 -13.74 -19.70
C ASN A 36 7.22 -13.19 -19.42
N ASP A 37 6.49 -12.86 -20.50
CA ASP A 37 5.15 -12.28 -20.42
C ASP A 37 4.11 -13.20 -19.75
N GLN A 38 4.22 -14.52 -19.87
CA GLN A 38 3.30 -15.47 -19.22
C GLN A 38 3.51 -15.52 -17.70
N LYS A 39 4.77 -15.40 -17.27
CA LYS A 39 5.14 -15.40 -15.87
C LYS A 39 4.72 -14.09 -15.19
N LEU A 40 4.91 -12.94 -15.86
CA LEU A 40 4.34 -11.66 -15.44
C LEU A 40 2.79 -11.71 -15.35
N ASP A 41 2.12 -12.30 -16.34
CA ASP A 41 0.65 -12.42 -16.31
C ASP A 41 0.16 -13.25 -15.12
N SER A 42 0.86 -14.35 -14.81
CA SER A 42 0.59 -15.17 -13.64
C SER A 42 0.79 -14.40 -12.33
N ALA A 43 1.89 -13.64 -12.22
CA ALA A 43 2.17 -12.82 -11.05
C ALA A 43 1.09 -11.73 -10.86
N PHE A 44 0.68 -11.03 -11.92
CA PHE A 44 -0.39 -10.04 -11.82
C PHE A 44 -1.73 -10.66 -11.43
N LYS A 45 -2.05 -11.86 -11.92
CA LYS A 45 -3.27 -12.57 -11.49
C LYS A 45 -3.23 -12.91 -10.00
N ASN A 46 -2.09 -13.37 -9.50
CA ASN A 46 -1.91 -13.69 -8.07
C ASN A 46 -2.04 -12.44 -7.21
N LEU A 47 -1.31 -11.37 -7.54
CA LEU A 47 -1.36 -10.10 -6.82
C LEU A 47 -2.76 -9.49 -6.83
N LYS A 48 -3.48 -9.57 -7.95
CA LYS A 48 -4.88 -9.13 -8.05
C LYS A 48 -5.80 -9.97 -7.17
N SER A 49 -5.64 -11.29 -7.17
CA SER A 49 -6.42 -12.20 -6.33
C SER A 49 -6.23 -11.90 -4.84
N ASN A 50 -5.02 -11.53 -4.46
CA ASN A 50 -4.67 -11.09 -3.10
C ASN A 50 -5.07 -9.63 -2.81
N ARG A 51 -5.69 -8.95 -3.79
CA ARG A 51 -6.13 -7.54 -3.72
C ARG A 51 -4.99 -6.52 -3.57
N TYR A 52 -3.74 -6.88 -3.85
CA TYR A 52 -2.60 -5.95 -3.75
C TYR A 52 -2.51 -4.98 -4.94
N ILE A 53 -3.04 -5.37 -6.09
CA ILE A 53 -3.06 -4.53 -7.28
C ILE A 53 -4.46 -4.52 -7.90
N GLU A 54 -4.74 -3.48 -8.67
CA GLU A 54 -5.91 -3.39 -9.53
C GLU A 54 -5.49 -3.40 -10.99
N ILE A 55 -6.32 -4.01 -11.84
CA ILE A 55 -6.15 -4.00 -13.30
C ILE A 55 -7.25 -3.11 -13.86
N LYS A 56 -6.91 -1.88 -14.24
CA LYS A 56 -7.87 -0.83 -14.65
C LYS A 56 -8.34 -0.95 -16.09
N SER A 57 -7.49 -1.45 -16.97
CA SER A 57 -7.83 -1.68 -18.37
C SER A 57 -7.20 -2.98 -18.84
N ARG A 58 -7.94 -3.75 -19.64
CA ARG A 58 -7.46 -4.95 -20.33
C ARG A 58 -7.84 -4.83 -21.80
N VAL A 59 -6.87 -4.52 -22.65
CA VAL A 59 -7.08 -4.47 -24.11
C VAL A 59 -6.43 -5.70 -24.73
N HIS A 60 -7.25 -6.57 -25.30
CA HIS A 60 -6.78 -7.67 -26.14
C HIS A 60 -6.57 -7.14 -27.56
N THR A 61 -5.39 -7.35 -28.10
CA THR A 61 -5.02 -7.01 -29.47
C THR A 61 -4.45 -8.26 -30.16
N ALA A 62 -4.31 -8.20 -31.49
CA ALA A 62 -3.63 -9.25 -32.26
C ALA A 62 -2.17 -9.50 -31.82
N ILE A 63 -1.56 -8.52 -31.15
CA ILE A 63 -0.17 -8.54 -30.64
C ILE A 63 -0.08 -8.81 -29.14
N GLY A 64 -1.20 -9.04 -28.44
CA GLY A 64 -1.20 -9.43 -27.03
C GLY A 64 -2.19 -8.65 -26.16
N ILE A 65 -2.04 -8.81 -24.84
CA ILE A 65 -2.92 -8.21 -23.83
C ILE A 65 -2.20 -7.05 -23.15
N PHE A 66 -2.80 -5.87 -23.20
CA PHE A 66 -2.33 -4.68 -22.51
C PHE A 66 -3.09 -4.49 -21.21
N TYR A 67 -2.34 -4.32 -20.12
CA TYR A 67 -2.89 -3.98 -18.82
C TYR A 67 -2.34 -2.65 -18.34
N ILE A 68 -3.21 -1.83 -17.77
CA ILE A 68 -2.79 -0.77 -16.83
C ILE A 68 -3.02 -1.34 -15.44
N VAL A 69 -1.92 -1.47 -14.69
CA VAL A 69 -1.90 -2.01 -13.34
C VAL A 69 -1.61 -0.88 -12.37
N THR A 70 -2.40 -0.79 -11.31
CA THR A 70 -2.24 0.22 -10.26
C THR A 70 -2.10 -0.46 -8.91
N LEU A 71 -1.32 0.12 -8.00
CA LEU A 71 -1.22 -0.39 -6.63
C LEU A 71 -2.54 -0.10 -5.90
N SER A 72 -3.06 -1.08 -5.15
CA SER A 72 -4.28 -0.87 -4.35
C SER A 72 -3.94 -0.29 -2.98
N LYS A 73 -4.95 0.21 -2.25
CA LYS A 73 -4.79 0.60 -0.84
C LYS A 73 -4.26 -0.56 0.03
N ILE A 74 -4.74 -1.77 -0.21
CA ILE A 74 -4.30 -2.98 0.51
C ILE A 74 -2.85 -3.31 0.15
N GLY A 75 -2.45 -3.14 -1.12
CA GLY A 75 -1.07 -3.34 -1.56
C GLY A 75 -0.10 -2.34 -0.94
N MET A 76 -0.48 -1.06 -0.88
CA MET A 76 0.30 -0.02 -0.18
C MET A 76 0.49 -0.37 1.30
N ALA A 77 -0.61 -0.66 2.00
CA ALA A 77 -0.56 -1.03 3.41
C ALA A 77 0.29 -2.30 3.65
N PHE A 78 0.21 -3.30 2.77
CA PHE A 78 1.04 -4.50 2.87
C PHE A 78 2.54 -4.16 2.77
N ILE A 79 2.94 -3.32 1.80
CA ILE A 79 4.32 -2.91 1.61
C ILE A 79 4.82 -2.12 2.82
N GLU A 80 4.04 -1.14 3.28
CA GLU A 80 4.39 -0.25 4.40
C GLU A 80 4.56 -0.98 5.74
N ASN A 81 3.77 -2.04 5.96
CA ASN A 81 3.79 -2.80 7.22
C ASN A 81 4.67 -4.06 7.17
N SER A 82 5.14 -4.46 5.99
CA SER A 82 5.90 -5.71 5.84
C SER A 82 7.36 -5.54 6.23
N LYS A 83 7.85 -6.48 7.05
CA LYS A 83 9.27 -6.56 7.44
C LYS A 83 10.20 -6.69 6.21
N HIS A 84 9.72 -7.28 5.12
CA HIS A 84 10.51 -7.45 3.90
C HIS A 84 10.86 -6.10 3.25
N PHE A 85 9.91 -5.16 3.24
CA PHE A 85 10.05 -3.87 2.57
C PHE A 85 10.53 -2.75 3.49
N LYS A 86 10.35 -2.91 4.82
CA LYS A 86 10.72 -1.90 5.82
C LYS A 86 12.18 -1.43 5.74
N ASN A 87 13.09 -2.32 5.34
CA ASN A 87 14.52 -1.99 5.22
C ASN A 87 14.91 -1.45 3.84
N LYS A 88 14.02 -1.54 2.85
CA LYS A 88 14.26 -1.10 1.46
C LYS A 88 13.83 0.34 1.21
N PHE A 89 12.86 0.82 1.97
CA PHE A 89 12.36 2.19 1.88
C PHE A 89 12.65 2.88 3.22
N GLN A 90 13.78 3.60 3.32
CA GLN A 90 14.02 4.48 4.46
C GLN A 90 13.07 5.68 4.36
N ASP A 91 12.61 6.13 5.53
CA ASP A 91 11.56 7.13 5.75
C ASP A 91 10.17 6.71 5.27
N PHE A 92 9.42 6.14 6.21
CA PHE A 92 7.96 6.03 6.12
C PHE A 92 7.37 7.10 7.03
N ASP A 93 6.95 8.22 6.46
CA ASP A 93 5.80 8.91 7.03
C ASP A 93 4.58 8.07 6.65
N PRO A 94 3.82 7.51 7.61
CA PRO A 94 2.63 6.72 7.31
C PRO A 94 1.67 7.58 6.48
N VAL A 95 1.17 7.01 5.38
CA VAL A 95 0.13 7.67 4.58
C VAL A 95 -1.17 7.54 5.34
N ILE A 96 -1.51 8.57 6.09
CA ILE A 96 -2.75 8.64 6.87
C ILE A 96 -3.80 9.37 6.06
N HIS A 97 -4.86 8.64 5.69
CA HIS A 97 -6.02 9.22 5.05
C HIS A 97 -6.96 9.82 6.09
N ASP A 98 -7.69 10.88 5.72
CA ASP A 98 -8.67 11.52 6.60
C ASP A 98 -9.77 10.54 7.07
N ASP A 99 -10.01 9.48 6.27
CA ASP A 99 -11.01 8.44 6.52
C ASP A 99 -10.49 7.28 7.40
N ASP A 100 -9.21 7.27 7.76
CA ASP A 100 -8.64 6.22 8.61
C ASP A 100 -9.13 6.41 10.06
N ILE A 101 -9.52 5.31 10.71
CA ILE A 101 -10.11 5.30 12.05
C ILE A 101 -9.21 4.50 13.01
N ILE A 102 -8.90 5.05 14.19
CA ILE A 102 -8.37 4.26 15.31
C ILE A 102 -9.52 3.67 16.12
N PHE A 103 -9.43 2.38 16.46
CA PHE A 103 -10.22 1.77 17.52
C PHE A 103 -9.41 1.72 18.82
N GLY A 104 -9.77 2.55 19.79
CA GLY A 104 -9.26 2.43 21.16
C GLY A 104 -10.19 1.53 21.98
N MET A 105 -9.68 0.41 22.49
CA MET A 105 -10.38 -0.39 23.51
C MET A 105 -9.88 -0.02 24.89
N GLY A 106 -10.69 0.71 25.67
CA GLY A 106 -10.45 0.94 27.09
C GLY A 106 -10.84 -0.27 27.94
N SER A 107 -10.41 -0.27 29.22
CA SER A 107 -10.67 -1.33 30.21
C SER A 107 -12.16 -1.61 30.49
N GLU A 108 -13.07 -0.80 29.95
CA GLU A 108 -14.52 -0.87 30.20
C GLU A 108 -15.35 -1.00 28.91
N HIS A 109 -14.79 -1.52 27.81
CA HIS A 109 -15.49 -1.75 26.53
C HIS A 109 -16.01 -0.49 25.81
N VAL A 110 -15.51 0.70 26.17
CA VAL A 110 -15.84 1.93 25.44
C VAL A 110 -15.02 1.98 24.14
N ILE A 111 -15.72 1.93 23.00
CA ILE A 111 -15.13 2.14 21.67
C ILE A 111 -15.17 3.63 21.38
N THR A 112 -14.01 4.28 21.34
CA THR A 112 -13.90 5.66 20.87
C THR A 112 -13.41 5.65 19.43
N ILE A 113 -14.16 6.29 18.53
CA ILE A 113 -13.83 6.45 17.11
C ILE A 113 -13.28 7.87 16.93
N LEU A 114 -12.00 8.00 16.59
CA LEU A 114 -11.36 9.28 16.32
C LEU A 114 -10.77 9.28 14.89
N PRO A 115 -10.81 10.43 14.18
CA PRO A 115 -10.11 10.59 12.90
C PRO A 115 -8.60 10.38 13.12
N PHE A 116 -8.02 9.38 12.45
CA PHE A 116 -6.65 8.92 12.72
C PHE A 116 -5.61 10.03 12.53
N LYS A 117 -5.78 10.84 11.48
CA LYS A 117 -4.86 11.92 11.13
C LYS A 117 -4.67 12.93 12.25
N ARG A 118 -5.77 13.37 12.86
CA ARG A 118 -5.74 14.36 13.94
C ARG A 118 -4.99 13.83 15.15
N VAL A 119 -5.25 12.57 15.52
CA VAL A 119 -4.58 11.92 16.65
C VAL A 119 -3.10 11.69 16.37
N TYR A 120 -2.76 11.26 15.16
CA TYR A 120 -1.37 11.06 14.75
C TYR A 120 -0.57 12.36 14.74
N ASP A 121 -1.14 13.44 14.17
CA ASP A 121 -0.53 14.76 14.15
C ASP A 121 -0.32 15.28 15.58
N GLU A 122 -1.29 15.10 16.47
CA GLU A 122 -1.19 15.51 17.88
C GLU A 122 -0.15 14.69 18.68
N ILE A 123 -0.03 13.36 18.46
CA ILE A 123 0.97 12.49 19.13
C ILE A 123 2.39 12.81 18.66
N ASN A 124 2.58 13.05 17.37
CA ASN A 124 3.90 13.30 16.79
C ASN A 124 4.30 14.78 16.86
N ASN A 125 3.40 15.65 17.30
CA ASN A 125 3.72 17.03 17.63
C ASN A 125 4.65 17.06 18.85
N LYS A 126 5.92 17.36 18.62
CA LYS A 126 6.98 17.44 19.65
C LYS A 126 6.81 18.61 20.63
N ASN A 127 5.68 19.31 20.62
CA ASN A 127 5.37 20.35 21.58
C ASN A 127 5.03 19.72 22.95
N PRO A 128 5.88 19.91 23.98
CA PRO A 128 5.68 19.31 25.30
C PRO A 128 4.44 19.82 26.07
N GLU A 129 3.79 20.87 25.58
CA GLU A 129 2.53 21.37 26.14
C GLU A 129 1.28 20.61 25.65
N ASN A 130 1.41 19.83 24.56
CA ASN A 130 0.34 18.96 24.10
C ASN A 130 0.22 17.72 25.00
N ARG A 131 -0.60 17.83 26.06
CA ARG A 131 -1.02 16.67 26.85
C ARG A 131 -2.32 16.11 26.27
N ILE A 132 -2.28 14.85 25.83
CA ILE A 132 -3.48 14.13 25.41
C ILE A 132 -4.20 13.69 26.69
N GLU A 133 -5.30 14.35 27.01
CA GLU A 133 -6.25 13.90 28.02
C GLU A 133 -7.45 13.29 27.32
N ILE A 134 -7.56 11.96 27.37
CA ILE A 134 -8.75 11.26 26.88
C ILE A 134 -9.85 11.49 27.93
N VAL A 135 -10.66 12.53 27.73
CA VAL A 135 -11.78 12.85 28.61
C VAL A 135 -12.84 11.76 28.45
N LYS A 136 -13.04 10.95 29.50
CA LYS A 136 -14.17 10.04 29.62
C LYS A 136 -15.45 10.88 29.81
N ASN A 137 -16.36 10.86 28.85
CA ASN A 137 -17.75 11.23 29.15
C ASN A 137 -18.39 10.04 29.86
N VAL A 138 -18.73 10.22 31.14
CA VAL A 138 -19.53 9.29 31.96
C VAL A 138 -20.99 9.43 31.60
#